data_AF-F4BR16-F1
#
_entry.id   AF-F4BR16-F1
#
_cell.length_a   1.000
_cell.length_b   1.000
_cell.length_c   1.000
_cell.angle_alpha   90.00
_cell.angle_beta   90.00
_cell.angle_gamma   90.00
#
_symmetry.space_group_name_H-M   'P 1'
#
loop_
_entity.id
_entity.type
_entity.pdbx_description
1 polymer ?
#
loop_
_entity_poly.entity_id
_entity_poly.type
_entity_poly.pdbx_seq_one_letter_code
_entity_poly.pdbx_strand_id
1 'polypeptide(L)'
;MENKELSNVVANMELFKKENTQILRKNINNEISSYRKSLPIETIPDDLEFQIENEVSNKLSEFNNGIDLKPTALYYSLKSEVELNENISEKELTYSAYDFLEKTTKSKFLKKILKELKRETKK
;
A
#
# COMPACT_ATOMS: atom_id res chain seq x y z
N MET A 1 28.32 1.91 -5.32
CA MET A 1 27.56 1.43 -6.50
C MET A 1 26.10 1.44 -6.13
N GLU A 2 25.28 2.11 -6.93
CA GLU A 2 23.82 2.15 -6.72
C GLU A 2 23.24 0.76 -7.04
N ASN A 3 22.49 0.15 -6.11
CA ASN A 3 21.87 -1.14 -6.38
C ASN A 3 20.69 -0.92 -7.36
N LYS A 4 20.91 -1.26 -8.63
CA LYS A 4 19.94 -1.07 -9.72
C LYS A 4 18.65 -1.84 -9.50
N GLU A 5 18.73 -3.04 -8.93
CA GLU A 5 17.56 -3.86 -8.63
C GLU A 5 16.72 -3.24 -7.51
N LEU A 6 17.37 -2.77 -6.45
CA LEU A 6 16.69 -2.05 -5.37
C LEU A 6 16.00 -0.78 -5.90
N SER A 7 16.69 -0.04 -6.77
CA SER A 7 16.14 1.16 -7.40
C SER A 7 14.90 0.84 -8.24
N ASN A 8 14.92 -0.28 -8.97
CA ASN A 8 13.76 -0.76 -9.72
C ASN A 8 12.60 -1.14 -8.79
N VAL A 9 12.87 -1.79 -7.65
CA VAL A 9 11.83 -2.14 -6.66
C VAL A 9 11.18 -0.87 -6.08
N VAL A 10 11.98 0.15 -5.75
CA VAL A 10 11.46 1.44 -5.27
C VAL A 10 10.57 2.09 -6.34
N ALA A 11 11.05 2.15 -7.59
CA ALA A 11 10.29 2.72 -8.70
C ALA A 11 8.96 1.98 -8.95
N ASN A 12 8.98 0.64 -8.92
CA ASN A 12 7.79 -0.19 -9.09
C ASN A 12 6.77 0.03 -7.97
N MET A 13 7.23 0.22 -6.72
CA MET A 13 6.33 0.53 -5.61
C MET A 13 5.63 1.87 -5.80
N GLU A 14 6.35 2.90 -6.25
CA GLU A 14 5.77 4.22 -6.51
C GLU A 14 4.81 4.20 -7.72
N LEU A 15 5.15 3.41 -8.75
CA LEU A 15 4.24 3.15 -9.87
C LEU A 15 2.95 2.47 -9.40
N PHE A 16 3.06 1.41 -8.60
CA PHE A 16 1.91 0.70 -8.02
C PHE A 16 1.00 1.63 -7.22
N LYS A 17 1.57 2.49 -6.35
CA LYS A 17 0.80 3.49 -5.60
C LYS A 17 0.01 4.44 -6.51
N LYS A 18 0.64 4.89 -7.60
CA LYS A 18 0.01 5.79 -8.58
C LYS A 18 -1.13 5.09 -9.33
N GLU A 19 -0.88 3.90 -9.85
CA GLU A 19 -1.88 3.12 -10.58
C GLU A 19 -3.07 2.75 -9.67
N ASN A 20 -2.79 2.28 -8.46
CA ASN A 20 -3.82 1.90 -7.51
C ASN A 20 -4.69 3.11 -7.10
N THR A 21 -4.10 4.31 -6.97
CA THR A 21 -4.87 5.54 -6.73
C THR A 21 -5.85 5.84 -7.86
N GLN A 22 -5.45 5.63 -9.12
CA GLN A 22 -6.32 5.84 -10.27
C GLN A 22 -7.46 4.82 -10.32
N ILE A 23 -7.15 3.55 -10.03
CA ILE A 23 -8.15 2.48 -9.96
C ILE A 23 -9.18 2.76 -8.86
N LEU A 24 -8.72 3.11 -7.65
CA LEU A 24 -9.60 3.42 -6.53
C LEU A 24 -10.46 4.64 -6.81
N ARG A 25 -9.90 5.72 -7.38
CA ARG A 25 -10.69 6.90 -7.78
C ARG A 25 -11.80 6.53 -8.76
N LYS A 26 -11.48 5.72 -9.78
CA LYS A 26 -12.48 5.26 -10.75
C LYS A 26 -13.60 4.47 -10.08
N ASN A 27 -13.26 3.56 -9.15
CA ASN A 27 -14.25 2.75 -8.43
C ASN A 27 -15.15 3.62 -7.55
N ILE A 28 -14.57 4.55 -6.79
CA ILE A 28 -15.32 5.49 -5.95
C ILE A 28 -16.27 6.34 -6.81
N ASN A 29 -15.79 6.86 -7.95
CA ASN A 29 -16.63 7.67 -8.84
C ASN A 29 -17.78 6.87 -9.47
N ASN A 30 -17.57 5.58 -9.75
CA ASN A 30 -18.64 4.69 -10.21
C ASN A 30 -19.70 4.46 -9.12
N GLU A 31 -19.28 4.24 -7.87
CA GLU A 31 -20.19 4.09 -6.73
C GLU A 31 -20.97 5.37 -6.46
N ILE A 32 -20.31 6.52 -6.45
CA ILE A 32 -20.95 7.84 -6.33
C ILE A 32 -21.98 8.04 -7.44
N SER A 33 -21.62 7.74 -8.69
CA SER A 33 -22.53 7.84 -9.84
C SER A 33 -23.75 6.92 -9.69
N SER A 34 -23.55 5.73 -9.13
CA SER A 34 -24.64 4.79 -8.86
C SER A 34 -25.57 5.29 -7.76
N TYR A 35 -25.00 5.86 -6.69
CA TYR A 35 -25.75 6.49 -5.61
C TYR A 35 -26.55 7.70 -6.11
N ARG A 36 -25.96 8.55 -6.95
CA ARG A 36 -26.62 9.73 -7.55
C ARG A 36 -27.91 9.35 -8.30
N LYS A 37 -27.89 8.23 -9.04
CA LYS A 37 -29.09 7.73 -9.77
C LYS A 37 -30.27 7.39 -8.85
N SER A 38 -30.01 7.13 -7.56
CA SER A 38 -31.04 6.79 -6.57
C SER A 38 -31.57 8.00 -5.79
N LEU A 39 -30.95 9.18 -5.94
CA LEU A 39 -31.36 10.38 -5.22
C LEU A 39 -32.58 11.03 -5.89
N PRO A 40 -33.55 11.54 -5.12
CA PRO A 40 -34.72 12.25 -5.65
C PRO A 40 -34.37 13.71 -5.98
N ILE A 41 -33.18 13.96 -6.54
CA ILE A 41 -32.64 15.29 -6.82
C ILE A 41 -32.13 15.30 -8.26
N GLU A 42 -32.59 16.24 -9.07
CA GLU A 42 -32.22 16.33 -10.49
C GLU A 42 -30.77 16.78 -10.70
N THR A 43 -30.25 17.64 -9.82
CA THR A 43 -28.87 18.16 -9.90
C THR A 43 -28.24 18.33 -8.52
N ILE A 44 -26.96 18.00 -8.41
CA ILE A 44 -26.17 18.26 -7.20
C ILE A 44 -25.59 19.68 -7.30
N PRO A 45 -25.70 20.51 -6.24
CA PRO A 45 -25.07 21.83 -6.23
C PRO A 45 -23.55 21.75 -6.41
N ASP A 46 -22.97 22.68 -7.18
CA ASP A 46 -21.53 22.72 -7.48
C ASP A 46 -20.65 22.72 -6.22
N ASP A 47 -21.08 23.42 -5.16
CA ASP A 47 -20.38 23.44 -3.87
C ASP A 47 -20.31 22.05 -3.22
N LEU A 48 -21.38 21.25 -3.35
CA LEU A 48 -21.42 19.89 -2.83
C LEU A 48 -20.58 18.95 -3.71
N GLU A 49 -20.59 19.14 -5.03
CA GLU A 49 -19.73 18.40 -5.96
C GLU A 49 -18.24 18.61 -5.62
N PHE A 50 -17.87 19.88 -5.39
CA PHE A 50 -16.51 20.22 -4.99
C PHE A 50 -16.11 19.60 -3.66
N GLN A 51 -17.00 19.61 -2.66
CA GLN A 51 -16.75 18.97 -1.36
C GLN A 51 -16.56 17.45 -1.50
N ILE A 52 -17.35 16.78 -2.34
CA ILE A 52 -17.22 15.35 -2.61
C ILE A 52 -15.85 15.05 -3.25
N GLU A 53 -15.48 15.76 -4.31
CA GLU A 53 -14.19 15.54 -5.00
C GLU A 53 -12.99 15.81 -4.08
N ASN A 54 -13.08 16.82 -3.22
CA ASN A 54 -12.04 17.12 -2.25
C ASN A 54 -11.91 16.01 -1.20
N GLU A 55 -13.03 15.52 -0.65
CA GLU A 55 -13.01 14.43 0.31
C GLU A 55 -12.47 13.13 -0.30
N VAL A 56 -12.89 12.79 -1.52
CA VAL A 56 -12.33 11.65 -2.27
C VAL A 56 -10.83 11.78 -2.44
N SER A 57 -10.36 12.96 -2.84
CA SER A 57 -8.92 13.24 -3.02
C SER A 57 -8.15 13.12 -1.71
N ASN A 58 -8.69 13.63 -0.61
CA ASN A 58 -8.10 13.53 0.72
C ASN A 58 -8.00 12.06 1.17
N LYS A 59 -9.08 11.30 1.05
CA LYS A 59 -9.10 9.88 1.46
C LYS A 59 -8.15 9.02 0.63
N LEU A 60 -8.05 9.27 -0.67
CA LEU A 60 -7.07 8.60 -1.53
C LEU A 60 -5.64 8.93 -1.13
N SER A 61 -5.35 10.20 -0.83
CA SER A 61 -4.04 10.63 -0.35
C SER A 61 -3.68 9.97 0.98
N GLU A 62 -4.60 9.98 1.95
CA GLU A 62 -4.44 9.31 3.25
C GLU A 62 -4.15 7.81 3.08
N PHE A 63 -4.90 7.12 2.22
CA PHE A 63 -4.69 5.71 1.94
C PHE A 63 -3.31 5.45 1.33
N ASN A 64 -2.93 6.23 0.32
CA ASN A 64 -1.67 6.03 -0.41
C ASN A 64 -0.45 6.32 0.47
N ASN A 65 -0.53 7.37 1.31
CA ASN A 65 0.47 7.69 2.33
C ASN A 65 0.55 6.61 3.43
N GLY A 66 -0.52 5.86 3.64
CA GLY A 66 -0.56 4.69 4.52
C GLY A 66 0.22 3.48 4.00
N ILE A 67 0.65 3.47 2.73
CA ILE A 67 1.47 2.40 2.14
C ILE A 67 2.95 2.70 2.37
N ASP A 68 3.43 2.37 3.58
CA ASP A 68 4.77 2.72 4.08
C ASP A 68 5.75 1.53 4.13
N LEU A 69 5.81 0.75 3.05
CA LEU A 69 6.57 -0.50 2.97
C LEU A 69 8.12 -0.35 2.98
N LYS A 70 8.65 0.88 2.88
CA LYS A 70 10.09 1.21 3.05
C LYS A 70 11.07 0.19 2.41
N PRO A 71 11.02 -0.03 1.09
CA PRO A 71 11.75 -1.10 0.40
C PRO A 71 13.27 -1.07 0.63
N THR A 72 13.87 0.12 0.70
CA THR A 72 15.30 0.29 1.01
C THR A 72 15.66 -0.23 2.40
N ALA A 73 14.85 0.10 3.41
CA ALA A 73 15.11 -0.34 4.78
C ALA A 73 14.91 -1.86 4.92
N LEU A 74 13.89 -2.40 4.25
CA LEU A 74 13.68 -3.85 4.17
C LEU A 74 14.89 -4.56 3.54
N TYR A 75 15.38 -4.06 2.40
CA TYR A 75 16.53 -4.65 1.70
C TYR A 75 17.76 -4.74 2.62
N TYR A 76 18.13 -3.65 3.30
CA TYR A 76 19.29 -3.67 4.18
C TYR A 76 19.08 -4.53 5.43
N SER A 77 17.85 -4.61 5.95
CA SER A 77 17.51 -5.54 7.02
C SER A 77 17.74 -6.99 6.58
N LEU A 78 17.21 -7.38 5.42
CA LEU A 78 17.36 -8.74 4.89
C LEU A 78 18.81 -9.08 4.51
N LYS A 79 19.54 -8.12 3.94
CA LYS A 79 20.97 -8.29 3.64
C LYS A 79 21.76 -8.62 4.91
N SER A 80 21.45 -7.94 6.01
CA SER A 80 22.09 -8.20 7.31
C SER A 80 21.76 -9.60 7.84
N GLU A 81 20.52 -10.08 7.68
CA GLU A 81 20.13 -11.45 8.07
C GLU A 81 20.91 -12.51 7.27
N VAL A 82 21.07 -12.31 5.96
CA VAL A 82 21.85 -13.22 5.08
C VAL A 82 23.34 -13.20 5.44
N GLU A 83 23.90 -12.04 5.77
CA GLU A 83 25.30 -11.92 6.20
C GLU A 83 25.56 -12.63 7.55
N LEU A 84 24.56 -12.71 8.43
CA LEU A 84 24.65 -13.42 9.70
C LEU A 84 24.43 -14.94 9.56
N ASN A 85 23.68 -15.37 8.54
CA ASN A 85 23.44 -16.78 8.23
C ASN A 85 23.39 -16.99 6.71
N GLU A 86 24.52 -17.36 6.11
CA GLU A 86 24.64 -17.59 4.67
C GLU A 86 23.75 -18.74 4.15
N ASN A 87 23.31 -19.65 5.03
CA ASN A 87 22.45 -20.77 4.70
C ASN A 87 20.96 -20.52 5.02
N ILE A 88 20.58 -19.26 5.30
CA ILE A 88 19.18 -18.91 5.55
C ILE A 88 18.30 -19.33 4.36
N SER A 89 17.23 -20.05 4.65
CA SER A 89 16.30 -20.47 3.60
C SER A 89 15.45 -19.30 3.12
N GLU A 90 14.93 -19.40 1.89
CA GLU A 90 13.99 -18.41 1.36
C GLU A 90 12.75 -18.24 2.26
N LYS A 91 12.28 -19.32 2.89
CA LYS A 91 11.13 -19.30 3.81
C LYS A 91 11.45 -18.49 5.07
N GLU A 92 12.63 -18.66 5.65
CA GLU A 92 13.10 -17.88 6.80
C GLU A 92 13.30 -16.41 6.43
N LEU A 93 13.88 -16.13 5.25
CA LEU A 93 14.08 -14.77 4.78
C LEU A 93 12.75 -14.06 4.51
N THR A 94 11.78 -14.76 3.94
CA THR A 94 10.41 -14.27 3.72
C THR A 94 9.71 -13.98 5.05
N TYR A 95 9.90 -14.85 6.05
CA TYR A 95 9.38 -14.62 7.40
C TYR A 95 9.98 -13.35 8.02
N SER A 96 11.29 -13.17 7.92
CA SER A 96 11.99 -11.96 8.38
C SER A 96 11.51 -10.71 7.67
N ALA A 97 11.20 -10.81 6.37
CA ALA A 97 10.64 -9.70 5.60
C ALA A 97 9.27 -9.26 6.15
N TYR A 98 8.36 -10.19 6.38
CA TYR A 98 7.06 -9.87 6.96
C TYR A 98 7.15 -9.38 8.39
N ASP A 99 8.05 -9.93 9.20
CA ASP A 99 8.31 -9.45 10.57
C ASP A 99 8.80 -7.99 10.59
N PHE A 100 9.76 -7.66 9.73
CA PHE A 100 10.27 -6.30 9.57
C PHE A 100 9.14 -5.34 9.15
N LEU A 101 8.40 -5.68 8.10
CA LEU A 101 7.31 -4.85 7.59
C LEU A 101 6.21 -4.65 8.66
N GLU A 102 5.85 -5.71 9.40
CA GLU A 102 4.82 -5.65 10.45
C GLU A 102 5.21 -4.70 11.59
N LYS A 103 6.49 -4.71 11.96
CA LYS A 103 7.04 -3.86 13.02
C LYS A 103 7.21 -2.40 12.59
N THR A 104 7.45 -2.15 11.31
CA THR A 104 7.85 -0.83 10.81
C THR A 104 6.72 -0.03 10.15
N THR A 105 5.62 -0.69 9.76
CA THR A 105 4.43 -0.01 9.22
C THR A 105 3.65 0.72 10.31
N LYS A 106 3.19 1.93 9.99
CA LYS A 106 2.22 2.68 10.81
C LYS A 106 0.77 2.32 10.49
N SER A 107 0.52 1.65 9.36
CA SER A 107 -0.83 1.30 8.92
C SER A 107 -1.38 0.10 9.68
N LYS A 108 -2.48 0.31 10.42
CA LYS A 108 -3.20 -0.77 11.12
C LYS A 108 -3.72 -1.85 10.15
N PHE A 109 -4.09 -1.45 8.94
CA PHE A 109 -4.56 -2.35 7.90
C PHE A 109 -3.43 -3.24 7.37
N LEU A 110 -2.31 -2.64 6.94
CA LEU A 110 -1.15 -3.41 6.48
C LEU A 110 -0.61 -4.31 7.58
N LYS A 111 -0.59 -3.84 8.83
CA LYS A 111 -0.17 -4.65 9.98
C LYS A 111 -1.01 -5.92 10.15
N LYS A 112 -2.31 -5.89 9.84
CA LYS A 112 -3.16 -7.09 9.88
C LYS A 112 -2.79 -8.07 8.77
N ILE A 113 -2.66 -7.58 7.53
CA ILE A 113 -2.25 -8.41 6.38
C ILE A 113 -0.89 -9.07 6.64
N LEU A 114 0.09 -8.29 7.09
CA LEU A 114 1.45 -8.78 7.35
C LEU A 114 1.48 -9.83 8.46
N LYS A 115 0.64 -9.70 9.50
CA LYS A 115 0.49 -10.73 10.54
C LYS A 115 -0.05 -12.04 9.99
N GLU A 116 -1.00 -11.99 9.06
CA GLU A 116 -1.58 -13.16 8.42
C GLU A 116 -0.56 -13.84 7.53
N LEU A 117 0.08 -13.09 6.62
CA LEU A 117 1.15 -13.59 5.74
C LEU A 117 2.27 -14.25 6.54
N LYS A 118 2.75 -13.58 7.59
CA LYS A 118 3.78 -14.10 8.50
C LYS A 118 3.36 -15.40 9.21
N ARG A 119 2.07 -15.57 9.54
CA ARG A 119 1.54 -16.81 10.14
C ARG A 119 1.48 -17.93 9.12
N GLU A 120 1.08 -17.63 7.88
CA GLU A 120 1.03 -18.60 6.79
C GLU A 120 2.44 -19.08 6.42
N THR A 121 3.43 -18.20 6.41
CA THR A 121 4.83 -18.57 6.19
C THR A 121 5.41 -19.47 7.27
N LYS A 122 4.82 -19.54 8.48
CA LYS A 122 5.26 -20.52 9.49
C LYS A 122 4.71 -21.93 9.26
N LYS A 123 3.58 -22.06 8.56
CA LYS A 123 2.97 -23.36 8.25
C LYS A 123 3.79 -24.06 7.17
#